data_AF-A0A2H5F480-F1
#
_entry.id   AF-A0A2H5F480-F1
#
_cell.length_a   1.000
_cell.length_b   1.000
_cell.length_c   1.000
_cell.angle_alpha   90.00
_cell.angle_beta   90.00
_cell.angle_gamma   90.00
#
_symmetry.space_group_name_H-M   'P 1'
#
loop_
_entity.id
_entity.type
_entity.pdbx_description
1 polymer ?
#
loop_
_entity_poly.entity_id
_entity_poly.type
_entity_poly.pdbx_seq_one_letter_code
_entity_poly.pdbx_strand_id
1 'polypeptide(L)'
;MLRAAILGLVAALAQPALAQTSGFEIYRGEPYNAKVPDRLKGAETIDADMAIALHDQGVAFIDVYPRTRKPEGLPEGTIWREPRHDTIPGALWLWDTGYERQSDAEKARLEVGLERATGGDKTAPVVIFCRADCWMSWNAAKRALSWGYTGVRWFPEGTDGWQAALGADLVKAEPADP
;
A
#
# COMPACT_ATOMS: atom_id res chain seq x y z
N MET A 1 9.85 26.74 -74.13
CA MET A 1 9.92 26.98 -72.68
C MET A 1 9.96 25.63 -71.99
N LEU A 2 11.15 25.20 -71.53
CA LEU A 2 11.41 23.85 -71.03
C LEU A 2 10.99 23.79 -69.54
N ARG A 3 9.99 22.96 -69.20
CA ARG A 3 9.53 22.74 -67.82
C ARG A 3 10.34 21.57 -67.22
N ALA A 4 11.24 21.87 -66.29
CA ALA A 4 11.92 20.87 -65.48
C ALA A 4 10.97 20.40 -64.35
N ALA A 5 10.71 19.10 -64.29
CA ALA A 5 9.98 18.46 -63.19
C ALA A 5 10.98 18.06 -62.09
N ILE A 6 10.79 18.59 -60.88
CA ILE A 6 11.58 18.24 -59.70
C ILE A 6 10.85 17.10 -58.98
N LEU A 7 11.44 15.90 -58.98
CA LEU A 7 11.02 14.79 -58.12
C LEU A 7 11.41 15.12 -56.66
N GLY A 8 10.42 15.30 -55.79
CA GLY A 8 10.62 15.43 -54.36
C GLY A 8 10.78 14.05 -53.69
N LEU A 9 11.96 13.78 -53.13
CA LEU A 9 12.24 12.60 -52.32
C LEU A 9 11.76 12.88 -50.88
N VAL A 10 10.68 12.23 -50.45
CA VAL A 10 10.19 12.31 -49.06
C VAL A 10 10.97 11.27 -48.23
N ALA A 11 11.94 11.73 -47.46
CA ALA A 11 12.63 10.90 -46.46
C ALA A 11 11.73 10.76 -45.23
N ALA A 12 11.18 9.56 -45.02
CA ALA A 12 10.45 9.23 -43.79
C ALA A 12 11.46 9.11 -42.63
N LEU A 13 11.52 10.14 -41.79
CA LEU A 13 12.29 10.12 -40.55
C LEU A 13 11.55 9.25 -39.53
N ALA A 14 12.09 8.06 -39.25
CA ALA A 14 11.67 7.24 -38.13
C ALA A 14 11.98 8.01 -36.83
N GLN A 15 10.93 8.41 -36.11
CA GLN A 15 11.09 9.05 -34.80
C GLN A 15 11.51 7.97 -33.79
N PRO A 16 12.53 8.22 -32.95
CA PRO A 16 12.83 7.35 -31.84
C PRO A 16 11.67 7.41 -30.85
N ALA A 17 11.10 6.25 -30.52
CA ALA A 17 10.18 6.13 -29.41
C ALA A 17 10.94 6.55 -28.15
N LEU A 18 10.58 7.69 -27.58
CA LEU A 18 11.00 8.09 -26.24
C LEU A 18 10.54 6.99 -25.28
N ALA A 19 11.49 6.21 -24.77
CA ALA A 19 11.26 5.34 -23.64
C ALA A 19 10.61 6.19 -22.54
N GLN A 20 9.38 5.84 -22.17
CA GLN A 20 8.72 6.42 -21.01
C GLN A 20 9.58 6.04 -19.80
N THR A 21 10.37 6.98 -19.31
CA THR A 21 10.92 6.89 -17.97
C THR A 21 9.72 6.82 -17.05
N SER A 22 9.46 5.64 -16.48
CA SER A 22 8.47 5.45 -15.44
C SER A 22 8.71 6.53 -14.40
N GLY A 23 7.82 7.52 -14.30
CA GLY A 23 7.98 8.64 -13.39
C GLY A 23 8.28 8.09 -12.01
N PHE A 24 9.32 8.62 -11.35
CA PHE A 24 9.65 8.26 -9.98
C PHE A 24 8.35 8.25 -9.15
N GLU A 25 7.84 7.07 -8.82
CA GLU A 25 6.68 6.97 -7.94
C GLU A 25 7.15 7.41 -6.56
N ILE A 26 6.89 8.67 -6.22
CA ILE A 26 7.34 9.24 -4.95
C ILE A 26 6.48 8.61 -3.85
N TYR A 27 6.99 7.54 -3.23
CA TYR A 27 6.52 7.06 -1.94
C TYR A 27 7.00 8.05 -0.86
N ARG A 28 6.31 8.10 0.27
CA ARG A 28 6.66 9.01 1.36
C ARG A 28 7.71 8.37 2.27
N GLY A 29 8.88 8.98 2.40
CA GLY A 29 9.87 8.65 3.45
C GLY A 29 9.51 9.18 4.85
N GLU A 30 10.48 9.20 5.77
CA GLU A 30 10.25 9.68 7.14
C GLU A 30 9.91 11.18 7.24
N PRO A 31 9.23 11.62 8.31
CA PRO A 31 8.54 10.80 9.32
C PRO A 31 7.29 10.12 8.78
N TYR A 32 7.08 8.85 9.16
CA TYR A 32 5.91 8.07 8.77
C TYR A 32 4.67 8.33 9.64
N ASN A 33 4.86 8.85 10.86
CA ASN A 33 3.82 9.22 11.82
C ASN A 33 3.48 10.72 11.67
N ALA A 34 2.68 11.05 10.67
CA ALA A 34 2.26 12.41 10.38
C ALA A 34 0.94 12.42 9.63
N LYS A 35 0.23 13.56 9.65
CA LYS A 35 -1.02 13.75 8.91
C LYS A 35 -0.87 13.28 7.46
N VAL A 36 -1.72 12.34 7.07
CA VAL A 36 -1.82 11.83 5.72
C VAL A 36 -2.76 12.70 4.88
N PRO A 37 -2.70 12.64 3.53
CA PRO A 37 -3.64 13.34 2.68
C PRO A 37 -5.06 12.84 2.92
N ASP A 38 -6.06 13.71 2.74
CA ASP A 38 -7.46 13.33 2.97
C ASP A 38 -7.98 12.32 1.92
N ARG A 39 -7.24 12.13 0.81
CA ARG A 39 -7.56 11.18 -0.27
C ARG A 39 -6.30 10.59 -0.90
N LEU A 40 -6.41 9.35 -1.37
CA LEU A 40 -5.42 8.71 -2.24
C LEU A 40 -5.98 8.58 -3.66
N LYS A 41 -5.35 9.23 -4.63
CA LYS A 41 -5.76 9.12 -6.05
C LYS A 41 -5.63 7.66 -6.53
N GLY A 42 -6.72 7.14 -7.10
CA GLY A 42 -6.78 5.77 -7.65
C GLY A 42 -7.35 4.74 -6.69
N ALA A 43 -7.39 5.04 -5.39
CA ALA A 43 -8.11 4.26 -4.40
C ALA A 43 -9.40 5.00 -3.99
N GLU A 44 -10.38 4.25 -3.51
CA GLU A 44 -11.47 4.84 -2.75
C GLU A 44 -10.99 5.05 -1.32
N THR A 45 -10.99 6.31 -0.85
CA THR A 45 -10.67 6.62 0.55
C THR A 45 -11.95 6.51 1.36
N ILE A 46 -11.95 5.66 2.38
CA ILE A 46 -13.13 5.30 3.17
C ILE A 46 -12.99 5.78 4.62
N ASP A 47 -14.11 6.05 5.27
CA ASP A 47 -14.20 6.35 6.70
C ASP A 47 -14.47 5.08 7.53
N ALA A 48 -14.62 5.24 8.84
CA ALA A 48 -14.87 4.14 9.76
C ALA A 48 -16.21 3.42 9.45
N ASP A 49 -17.30 4.15 9.18
CA ASP A 49 -18.61 3.56 8.88
C ASP A 49 -18.56 2.64 7.66
N MET A 50 -17.91 3.08 6.58
CA MET A 50 -17.71 2.25 5.40
C MET A 50 -16.75 1.08 5.66
N ALA A 51 -15.68 1.29 6.45
CA ALA A 51 -14.79 0.19 6.83
C ALA A 51 -15.57 -0.92 7.57
N ILE A 52 -16.43 -0.55 8.51
CA ILE A 52 -17.27 -1.49 9.26
C ILE A 52 -18.21 -2.24 8.33
N ALA A 53 -18.90 -1.53 7.43
CA ALA A 53 -19.79 -2.15 6.47
C ALA A 53 -19.06 -3.15 5.55
N LEU A 54 -17.83 -2.84 5.12
CA LEU A 54 -17.01 -3.74 4.30
C LEU A 54 -16.51 -4.95 5.11
N HIS A 55 -16.17 -4.74 6.38
CA HIS A 55 -15.77 -5.81 7.29
C HIS A 55 -16.91 -6.82 7.50
N ASP A 56 -18.13 -6.34 7.76
CA ASP A 56 -19.33 -7.18 7.90
C ASP A 56 -19.67 -7.96 6.61
N GLN A 57 -19.28 -7.42 5.45
CA GLN A 57 -19.40 -8.10 4.15
C GLN A 57 -18.30 -9.13 3.88
N GLY A 58 -17.32 -9.28 4.78
CA GLY A 58 -16.21 -10.22 4.63
C GLY A 58 -15.12 -9.76 3.67
N VAL A 59 -15.02 -8.45 3.38
CA VAL A 59 -13.92 -7.89 2.59
C VAL A 59 -12.60 -8.08 3.33
N ALA A 60 -11.53 -8.38 2.62
CA ALA A 60 -10.22 -8.56 3.23
C ALA A 60 -9.65 -7.23 3.77
N PHE A 61 -9.10 -7.28 4.98
CA PHE A 61 -8.44 -6.16 5.65
C PHE A 61 -6.94 -6.42 5.74
N ILE A 62 -6.13 -5.47 5.30
CA ILE A 62 -4.67 -5.53 5.25
C ILE A 62 -4.11 -4.48 6.20
N ASP A 63 -3.56 -4.95 7.30
CA ASP A 63 -2.84 -4.13 8.25
C ASP A 63 -1.37 -4.06 7.85
N VAL A 64 -0.86 -2.85 7.62
CA VAL A 64 0.55 -2.63 7.24
C VAL A 64 1.37 -1.94 8.32
N TYR A 65 0.90 -1.94 9.57
CA TYR A 65 1.62 -1.37 10.70
C TYR A 65 3.02 -2.00 10.83
N PRO A 66 4.09 -1.22 11.05
CA PRO A 66 5.44 -1.74 11.08
C PRO A 66 5.68 -2.62 12.31
N ARG A 67 6.49 -3.66 12.14
CA ARG A 67 6.89 -4.53 13.25
C ARG A 67 8.05 -3.89 14.01
N THR A 68 7.95 -3.82 15.33
CA THR A 68 9.06 -3.29 16.13
C THR A 68 10.15 -4.35 16.24
N ARG A 69 11.30 -4.10 15.62
CA ARG A 69 12.46 -5.00 15.68
C ARG A 69 13.15 -4.91 17.02
N LYS A 70 13.76 -6.01 17.46
CA LYS A 70 14.64 -6.01 18.64
C LYS A 70 15.78 -5.02 18.39
N PRO A 71 15.99 -4.03 19.27
CA PRO A 71 17.12 -3.11 19.14
C PRO A 71 18.45 -3.86 19.08
N GLU A 72 19.34 -3.41 18.22
CA GLU A 72 20.73 -3.88 18.20
C GLU A 72 21.46 -3.41 19.47
N GLY A 73 22.44 -4.20 19.92
CA GLY A 73 23.30 -3.80 21.04
C GLY A 73 22.65 -3.86 22.43
N LEU A 74 21.51 -4.55 22.60
CA LEU A 74 20.97 -4.81 23.94
C LEU A 74 22.00 -5.57 24.80
N PRO A 75 22.19 -5.20 26.08
CA PRO A 75 23.11 -5.89 26.98
C PRO A 75 22.86 -7.40 27.03
N GLU A 76 23.93 -8.18 27.15
CA GLU A 76 23.84 -9.63 27.29
C GLU A 76 22.89 -10.01 28.45
N GLY A 77 22.00 -10.97 28.21
CA GLY A 77 20.97 -11.36 29.18
C GLY A 77 19.69 -10.49 29.17
N THR A 78 19.63 -9.41 28.38
CA THR A 78 18.39 -8.61 28.26
C THR A 78 17.30 -9.41 27.55
N ILE A 79 16.21 -9.66 28.26
CA ILE A 79 14.99 -10.25 27.69
C ILE A 79 14.25 -9.16 26.91
N TRP A 80 14.30 -9.24 25.59
CA TRP A 80 13.46 -8.41 24.72
C TRP A 80 12.07 -9.02 24.61
N ARG A 81 11.04 -8.24 24.96
CA ARG A 81 9.64 -8.58 24.71
C ARG A 81 9.17 -7.72 23.56
N GLU A 82 8.84 -8.38 22.46
CA GLU A 82 8.26 -7.68 21.33
C GLU A 82 6.96 -6.98 21.75
N PRO A 83 6.77 -5.69 21.42
CA PRO A 83 5.52 -5.01 21.67
C PRO A 83 4.35 -5.74 21.03
N ARG A 84 3.25 -5.84 21.77
CA ARG A 84 1.99 -6.34 21.22
C ARG A 84 1.51 -5.36 20.15
N HIS A 85 1.14 -5.90 18.98
CA HIS A 85 0.41 -5.18 17.95
C HIS A 85 -1.05 -5.65 17.97
N ASP A 86 -1.98 -4.70 18.02
CA ASP A 86 -3.41 -4.96 18.04
C ASP A 86 -4.04 -4.40 16.76
N THR A 87 -4.94 -5.18 16.16
CA THR A 87 -5.49 -4.94 14.82
C THR A 87 -6.98 -5.23 14.75
N ILE A 88 -7.60 -4.88 13.62
CA ILE A 88 -9.01 -5.15 13.34
C ILE A 88 -9.21 -6.67 13.22
N PRO A 89 -10.27 -7.26 13.84
CA PRO A 89 -10.52 -8.69 13.77
C PRO A 89 -10.47 -9.26 12.34
N GLY A 90 -9.69 -10.33 12.14
CA GLY A 90 -9.57 -10.98 10.83
C GLY A 90 -8.66 -10.27 9.81
N ALA A 91 -8.02 -9.15 10.18
CA ALA A 91 -7.04 -8.50 9.31
C ALA A 91 -5.77 -9.34 9.13
N LEU A 92 -5.21 -9.28 7.92
CA LEU A 92 -3.90 -9.85 7.59
C LEU A 92 -2.81 -8.81 7.86
N TRP A 93 -1.90 -9.12 8.79
CA TRP A 93 -0.81 -8.21 9.15
C TRP A 93 0.40 -8.37 8.24
N LEU A 94 0.42 -7.60 7.15
CA LEU A 94 1.53 -7.47 6.21
C LEU A 94 2.50 -6.38 6.71
N TRP A 95 3.22 -6.68 7.78
CA TRP A 95 4.12 -5.74 8.45
C TRP A 95 5.24 -5.21 7.54
N ASP A 96 5.76 -4.01 7.85
CA ASP A 96 6.87 -3.34 7.16
C ASP A 96 6.67 -3.09 5.64
N THR A 97 5.46 -3.28 5.10
CA THR A 97 5.23 -3.13 3.65
C THR A 97 4.95 -1.69 3.19
N GLY A 98 4.90 -0.75 4.14
CA GLY A 98 4.62 0.66 3.87
C GLY A 98 5.82 1.59 3.89
N TYR A 99 7.05 1.08 4.02
CA TYR A 99 8.24 1.92 3.90
C TYR A 99 8.40 2.51 2.48
N GLU A 100 9.03 3.68 2.39
CA GLU A 100 9.36 4.32 1.11
C GLU A 100 10.22 3.40 0.25
N ARG A 101 11.30 2.90 0.85
CA ARG A 101 12.18 1.89 0.29
C ARG A 101 11.83 0.54 0.90
N GLN A 102 11.50 -0.42 0.06
CA GLN A 102 11.27 -1.80 0.48
C GLN A 102 12.47 -2.67 0.12
N SER A 103 12.77 -3.62 0.98
CA SER A 103 13.52 -4.83 0.64
C SER A 103 12.67 -5.75 -0.25
N ASP A 104 13.33 -6.70 -0.91
CA ASP A 104 12.63 -7.70 -1.73
C ASP A 104 11.65 -8.53 -0.90
N ALA A 105 11.98 -8.81 0.36
CA ALA A 105 11.10 -9.56 1.28
C ALA A 105 9.83 -8.78 1.64
N GLU A 106 9.94 -7.48 1.94
CA GLU A 106 8.78 -6.63 2.23
C GLU A 106 7.90 -6.44 0.99
N LYS A 107 8.52 -6.33 -0.19
CA LYS A 107 7.78 -6.27 -1.45
C LYS A 107 7.02 -7.58 -1.71
N ALA A 108 7.71 -8.72 -1.60
CA ALA A 108 7.11 -10.03 -1.80
C ALA A 108 5.97 -10.33 -0.81
N ARG A 109 6.13 -9.91 0.46
CA ARG A 109 5.06 -10.02 1.47
C ARG A 109 3.80 -9.29 1.03
N LEU A 110 3.93 -8.07 0.51
CA LEU A 110 2.78 -7.32 0.02
C LEU A 110 2.16 -7.96 -1.22
N GLU A 111 2.97 -8.37 -2.19
CA GLU A 111 2.49 -9.01 -3.44
C GLU A 111 1.72 -10.29 -3.15
N VAL A 112 2.32 -11.23 -2.41
CA VAL A 112 1.71 -12.51 -2.05
C VAL A 112 0.49 -12.31 -1.15
N GLY A 113 0.56 -11.38 -0.20
CA GLY A 113 -0.53 -11.07 0.71
C GLY A 113 -1.76 -10.52 -0.02
N LEU A 114 -1.55 -9.59 -0.97
CA LEU A 114 -2.63 -9.05 -1.79
C LEU A 114 -3.23 -10.12 -2.71
N GLU A 115 -2.39 -10.94 -3.35
CA GLU A 115 -2.88 -12.04 -4.21
C GLU A 115 -3.75 -13.02 -3.41
N ARG A 116 -3.32 -13.40 -2.20
CA ARG A 116 -4.10 -14.26 -1.29
C ARG A 116 -5.40 -13.60 -0.85
N ALA A 117 -5.34 -12.33 -0.47
CA ALA A 117 -6.49 -11.57 0.02
C ALA A 117 -7.57 -11.36 -1.05
N THR A 118 -7.18 -11.24 -2.32
CA THR A 118 -8.11 -11.00 -3.43
C THR A 118 -8.36 -12.23 -4.31
N GLY A 119 -7.74 -13.38 -4.00
CA GLY A 119 -7.78 -14.56 -4.86
C GLY A 119 -7.17 -14.31 -6.25
N GLY A 120 -6.23 -13.37 -6.36
CA GLY A 120 -5.60 -12.94 -7.61
C GLY A 120 -6.44 -11.97 -8.46
N ASP A 121 -7.69 -11.69 -8.07
CA ASP A 121 -8.52 -10.69 -8.75
C ASP A 121 -8.12 -9.28 -8.31
N LYS A 122 -7.50 -8.52 -9.21
CA LYS A 122 -7.07 -7.14 -8.93
C LYS A 122 -8.22 -6.15 -8.78
N THR A 123 -9.44 -6.53 -9.16
CA THR A 123 -10.65 -5.71 -9.03
C THR A 123 -11.42 -5.99 -7.73
N ALA A 124 -11.16 -7.12 -7.08
CA ALA A 124 -11.82 -7.48 -5.83
C ALA A 124 -11.48 -6.46 -4.73
N PRO A 125 -12.46 -6.07 -3.89
CA PRO A 125 -12.25 -5.08 -2.86
C PRO A 125 -11.26 -5.57 -1.81
N VAL A 126 -10.36 -4.69 -1.39
CA VAL A 126 -9.44 -4.92 -0.28
C VAL A 126 -9.25 -3.61 0.49
N VAL A 127 -9.33 -3.67 1.82
CA VAL A 127 -9.09 -2.53 2.69
C VAL A 127 -7.64 -2.53 3.14
N ILE A 128 -6.90 -1.44 2.92
CA ILE A 128 -5.52 -1.26 3.39
C ILE A 128 -5.51 -0.17 4.44
N PHE A 129 -4.94 -0.47 5.61
CA PHE A 129 -4.97 0.43 6.77
C PHE A 129 -3.72 0.26 7.66
N CYS A 130 -3.59 1.16 8.64
CA CYS A 130 -2.59 1.15 9.69
C CYS A 130 -3.29 1.69 10.96
N ARG A 131 -2.71 2.67 11.64
CA ARG A 131 -3.41 3.58 12.56
C ARG A 131 -3.60 4.95 11.89
N ALA A 132 -4.25 5.90 12.57
CA ALA A 132 -4.33 7.26 12.08
C ALA A 132 -2.93 7.88 11.93
N ASP A 133 -2.80 8.87 11.04
CA ASP A 133 -1.54 9.58 10.78
C ASP A 133 -0.36 8.65 10.43
N CYS A 134 -0.64 7.55 9.72
CA CYS A 134 0.36 6.55 9.33
C CYS A 134 0.54 6.51 7.80
N TRP A 135 1.63 7.12 7.32
CA TRP A 135 2.00 7.14 5.90
C TRP A 135 2.30 5.75 5.31
N MET A 136 2.54 4.74 6.15
CA MET A 136 2.78 3.37 5.68
C MET A 136 1.56 2.78 4.96
N SER A 137 0.35 3.03 5.45
CA SER A 137 -0.89 2.62 4.76
C SER A 137 -1.04 3.29 3.40
N TRP A 138 -0.74 4.59 3.32
CA TRP A 138 -0.79 5.34 2.06
C TRP A 138 0.20 4.79 1.05
N ASN A 139 1.44 4.51 1.47
CA ASN A 139 2.48 3.95 0.61
C ASN A 139 2.10 2.55 0.11
N ALA A 140 1.64 1.67 1.00
CA ALA A 140 1.22 0.32 0.63
C ALA A 140 0.03 0.32 -0.33
N ALA A 141 -0.98 1.16 -0.06
CA ALA A 141 -2.13 1.32 -0.95
C ALA A 141 -1.72 1.87 -2.32
N LYS A 142 -0.87 2.92 -2.35
CA LYS A 142 -0.33 3.45 -3.61
C LYS A 142 0.44 2.39 -4.41
N ARG A 143 1.18 1.52 -3.72
CA ARG A 143 1.93 0.43 -4.35
C ARG A 143 1.01 -0.65 -4.91
N ALA A 144 -0.05 -1.01 -4.20
CA ALA A 144 -1.08 -1.90 -4.73
C ALA A 144 -1.70 -1.32 -6.02
N LEU A 145 -2.01 -0.02 -6.03
CA LEU A 145 -2.52 0.68 -7.22
C LEU A 145 -1.51 0.61 -8.38
N SER A 146 -0.21 0.81 -8.15
CA SER A 146 0.79 0.75 -9.22
C SER A 146 1.01 -0.65 -9.78
N TRP A 147 0.65 -1.69 -9.02
CA TRP A 147 0.57 -3.07 -9.50
C TRP A 147 -0.76 -3.40 -10.19
N GLY A 148 -1.66 -2.43 -10.33
CA GLY A 148 -2.92 -2.56 -11.05
C GLY A 148 -4.09 -3.07 -10.23
N TYR A 149 -3.98 -3.12 -8.89
CA TYR A 149 -5.15 -3.36 -8.04
C TYR A 149 -6.06 -2.14 -8.12
N THR A 150 -7.29 -2.32 -8.59
CA THR A 150 -8.30 -1.25 -8.73
C THR A 150 -9.36 -1.31 -7.64
N GLY A 151 -9.47 -2.43 -6.92
CA GLY A 151 -10.37 -2.61 -5.78
C GLY A 151 -9.88 -2.01 -4.46
N VAL A 152 -8.80 -1.21 -4.47
CA VAL A 152 -8.18 -0.70 -3.24
C VAL A 152 -9.10 0.29 -2.54
N ARG A 153 -9.45 -0.03 -1.30
CA ARG A 153 -10.08 0.86 -0.31
C ARG A 153 -9.01 1.27 0.70
N TRP A 154 -8.67 2.55 0.76
CA TRP A 154 -7.70 3.04 1.72
C TRP A 154 -8.43 3.62 2.93
N PHE A 155 -8.17 3.08 4.11
CA PHE A 155 -8.77 3.52 5.36
C PHE A 155 -7.71 4.27 6.21
N PRO A 156 -7.63 5.60 6.10
CA PRO A 156 -6.56 6.39 6.72
C PRO A 156 -6.66 6.49 8.24
N GLU A 157 -7.87 6.39 8.81
CA GLU A 157 -8.08 6.45 10.26
C GLU A 157 -7.71 5.13 10.96
N GLY A 158 -7.72 4.02 10.22
CA GLY A 158 -7.21 2.73 10.65
C GLY A 158 -7.80 2.23 11.97
N THR A 159 -6.96 1.60 12.81
CA THR A 159 -7.38 1.10 14.12
C THR A 159 -7.98 2.17 15.02
N ASP A 160 -7.49 3.41 14.94
CA ASP A 160 -7.96 4.50 15.81
C ASP A 160 -9.39 4.92 15.44
N GLY A 161 -9.68 5.05 14.14
CA GLY A 161 -11.03 5.31 13.63
C GLY A 161 -11.99 4.15 13.90
N TRP A 162 -11.52 2.91 13.72
CA TRP A 162 -12.28 1.70 14.04
C TRP A 162 -12.75 1.67 15.50
N GLN A 163 -11.82 1.91 16.43
CA GLN A 163 -12.14 1.94 17.87
C GLN A 163 -13.06 3.11 18.23
N ALA A 164 -12.84 4.29 17.64
CA ALA A 164 -13.65 5.47 17.90
C ALA A 164 -15.11 5.31 17.45
N ALA A 165 -15.36 4.62 16.34
CA ALA A 165 -16.70 4.44 15.78
C ALA A 165 -17.52 3.36 16.49
N LEU A 166 -16.93 2.19 16.77
CA LEU A 166 -17.68 1.04 17.31
C LEU A 166 -17.51 0.82 18.81
N GLY A 167 -16.45 1.35 19.41
CA GLY A 167 -15.93 0.81 20.68
C GLY A 167 -15.53 -0.67 20.56
N ALA A 168 -15.32 -1.17 19.33
CA ALA A 168 -15.00 -2.56 19.06
C ALA A 168 -13.57 -2.88 19.47
N ASP A 169 -13.41 -4.00 20.15
CA ASP A 169 -12.11 -4.48 20.59
C ASP A 169 -11.23 -4.84 19.39
N LEU A 170 -9.98 -4.38 19.45
CA LEU A 170 -8.93 -4.89 18.60
C LEU A 170 -8.45 -6.24 19.13
N VAL A 171 -7.98 -7.09 18.23
CA VAL A 171 -7.38 -8.38 18.56
C VAL A 171 -5.89 -8.34 18.35
N LYS A 172 -5.15 -9.19 19.07
CA LYS A 172 -3.72 -9.33 18.83
C LYS A 172 -3.46 -9.77 17.40
N ALA A 173 -2.64 -9.01 16.68
CA ALA A 173 -2.17 -9.36 15.35
C ALA A 173 -1.14 -10.49 15.42
N GLU A 174 -1.18 -11.40 14.46
CA GLU A 174 -0.12 -12.38 14.22
C GLU A 174 0.57 -12.05 12.90
N PRO A 175 1.90 -12.01 12.85
CA PRO A 175 2.63 -11.58 11.67
C PRO A 175 2.41 -12.57 10.52
N ALA A 176 2.04 -12.05 9.36
CA ALA A 176 1.98 -12.84 8.14
C ALA A 176 3.35 -12.82 7.45
N ASP A 177 4.04 -13.95 7.52
CA ASP A 177 5.19 -14.23 6.67
C ASP A 177 4.75 -15.02 5.41
N PRO A 178 5.43 -14.85 4.26
CA PRO A 178 5.08 -15.54 3.02
C PRO A 178 5.03 -17.07 3.15
#